data_AF-A0A673TN31-F1
#
_entry.id   AF-A0A673TN31-F1
#
_cell.length_a   1.000
_cell.length_b   1.000
_cell.length_c   1.000
_cell.angle_alpha   90.00
_cell.angle_beta   90.00
_cell.angle_gamma   90.00
#
_symmetry.space_group_name_H-M   'P 1'
#
loop_
_entity.id
_entity.type
_entity.pdbx_description
1 polymer ?
#
loop_
_entity_poly.entity_id
_entity_poly.type
_entity_poly.pdbx_seq_one_letter_code
_entity_poly.pdbx_strand_id
1 'polypeptide(L)'
;MLLEDQISYLLGGIQVVYIEELQPVLTLEEYYSLLDVFYNRLLKNRIPFHPRSLRGLQMILNSDRYTPSLHELGHFNIPSLCDPANLQWFILTKAQQARDNMKRKEELKVIENELIEASTKKFSLEKFYKEPSVSTIQMVDCCKRLLEQSLPYLRGMHLCISHFYSVMQDGDVCIPWNWKDGEAVK
;
A
#
# COMPACT_ATOMS: atom_id res chain seq x y z
N MET A 1 2.62 15.26 -17.63
CA MET A 1 1.84 15.47 -16.40
C MET A 1 1.03 16.76 -16.51
N LEU A 2 -0.11 16.75 -17.19
CA LEU A 2 -1.02 17.91 -17.27
C LEU A 2 -2.42 17.50 -16.79
N LEU A 3 -2.88 16.31 -17.20
CA LEU A 3 -4.22 15.81 -16.87
C LEU A 3 -4.38 15.43 -15.40
N GLU A 4 -3.40 14.78 -14.78
CA GLU A 4 -3.45 14.44 -13.34
C GLU A 4 -3.62 15.69 -12.47
N ASP A 5 -2.84 16.73 -12.74
CA ASP A 5 -2.91 18.01 -12.03
C ASP A 5 -4.23 18.75 -12.29
N GLN A 6 -4.73 18.69 -13.52
CA GLN A 6 -6.03 19.26 -13.88
C GLN A 6 -7.18 18.54 -13.16
N ILE A 7 -7.17 17.21 -13.14
CA ILE A 7 -8.15 16.41 -12.39
C ILE A 7 -8.02 16.71 -10.89
N SER A 8 -6.79 16.77 -10.38
CA SER A 8 -6.51 17.10 -8.98
C SER A 8 -7.14 18.43 -8.59
N TYR A 9 -6.95 19.47 -9.41
CA TYR A 9 -7.53 20.79 -9.19
C TYR A 9 -9.07 20.75 -9.16
N LEU A 10 -9.69 20.04 -10.11
CA LEU A 10 -11.15 19.89 -10.18
C LEU A 10 -11.73 19.11 -8.99
N LEU A 11 -10.95 18.17 -8.43
CA LEU A 11 -11.34 17.33 -7.30
C LEU A 11 -10.70 17.79 -5.98
N GLY A 12 -10.62 19.10 -5.76
CA GLY A 12 -10.27 19.66 -4.45
C GLY A 12 -8.85 19.37 -3.95
N GLY A 13 -7.92 19.10 -4.87
CA GLY A 13 -6.51 18.85 -4.61
C GLY A 13 -6.16 17.42 -4.23
N ILE A 14 -7.03 16.44 -4.54
CA ILE A 14 -6.70 15.01 -4.40
C ILE A 14 -5.62 14.63 -5.42
N GLN A 15 -4.62 13.85 -5.03
CA GLN A 15 -3.56 13.45 -5.96
C GLN A 15 -4.01 12.24 -6.78
N VAL A 16 -3.97 12.35 -8.11
CA VAL A 16 -4.14 11.19 -8.99
C VAL A 16 -2.78 10.52 -9.14
N VAL A 17 -2.71 9.22 -8.86
CA VAL A 17 -1.47 8.44 -8.89
C VAL A 17 -1.66 7.16 -9.69
N TYR A 18 -0.57 6.65 -10.26
CA TYR A 18 -0.46 5.31 -10.80
C TYR A 18 0.33 4.45 -9.80
N ILE A 19 -0.22 3.30 -9.42
CA ILE A 19 0.43 2.36 -8.50
C ILE A 19 0.45 1.00 -9.19
N GLU A 20 1.63 0.57 -9.64
CA GLU A 20 1.82 -0.65 -10.43
C GLU A 20 1.31 -1.89 -9.69
N GLU A 21 1.54 -2.00 -8.38
CA GLU A 21 1.10 -3.13 -7.57
C GLU A 21 -0.44 -3.23 -7.46
N LEU A 22 -1.14 -2.10 -7.59
CA LEU A 22 -2.60 -2.06 -7.57
C LEU A 22 -3.21 -2.11 -8.97
N GLN A 23 -2.41 -1.92 -10.02
CA GLN A 23 -2.84 -1.82 -11.41
C GLN A 23 -1.89 -2.55 -12.38
N PRO A 24 -1.50 -3.82 -12.12
CA PRO A 24 -0.38 -4.47 -12.81
C PRO A 24 -0.65 -4.78 -14.29
N VAL A 25 -1.91 -4.79 -14.70
CA VAL A 25 -2.33 -5.08 -16.10
C VAL A 25 -2.49 -3.79 -16.91
N LEU A 26 -2.49 -2.62 -16.27
CA LEU A 26 -2.79 -1.36 -16.92
C LEU A 26 -1.55 -0.81 -17.63
N THR A 27 -1.62 -0.72 -18.95
CA THR A 27 -0.55 -0.11 -19.76
C THR A 27 -0.55 1.42 -19.61
N LEU A 28 0.56 2.07 -19.94
CA LEU A 28 0.64 3.54 -19.94
C LEU A 28 -0.35 4.18 -20.92
N GLU A 29 -0.54 3.58 -22.10
CA GLU A 29 -1.49 4.08 -23.11
C GLU A 29 -2.93 4.04 -22.58
N GLU A 30 -3.31 2.94 -21.93
CA GLU A 30 -4.62 2.82 -21.29
C GLU A 30 -4.75 3.79 -20.12
N TYR A 31 -3.71 3.99 -19.31
CA TYR A 31 -3.70 4.95 -18.22
C TYR A 31 -3.98 6.38 -18.71
N TYR A 32 -3.30 6.83 -19.77
CA TYR A 32 -3.57 8.14 -20.38
C TYR A 32 -4.98 8.24 -20.96
N SER A 33 -5.47 7.16 -21.57
CA SER A 33 -6.84 7.08 -22.08
C SER A 33 -7.87 7.21 -20.94
N LEU A 34 -7.62 6.60 -19.78
CA LEU A 34 -8.47 6.72 -18.60
C LEU A 34 -8.47 8.15 -18.05
N LEU A 35 -7.30 8.79 -17.96
CA LEU A 35 -7.18 10.18 -17.53
C LEU A 35 -7.98 11.12 -18.44
N ASP A 36 -7.85 10.97 -19.76
CA ASP A 36 -8.54 11.82 -20.72
C ASP A 36 -10.07 11.65 -20.63
N VAL A 37 -10.56 10.40 -20.63
CA VAL A 37 -12.00 10.10 -20.49
C VAL A 37 -12.55 10.67 -19.19
N PHE A 38 -11.85 10.46 -18.07
CA PHE A 38 -12.29 10.91 -16.77
C PHE A 38 -12.28 12.45 -16.66
N TYR A 39 -11.22 13.11 -17.14
CA TYR A 39 -11.12 14.57 -17.18
C TYR A 39 -12.25 15.20 -17.99
N ASN A 40 -12.49 14.70 -19.20
CA ASN A 40 -13.57 15.19 -20.07
C ASN A 40 -14.95 15.03 -19.42
N ARG A 41 -15.16 13.98 -18.63
CA ARG A 41 -16.40 13.78 -17.85
C ARG A 41 -16.53 14.77 -16.70
N LEU A 42 -15.46 15.08 -15.98
CA LEU A 42 -15.45 16.07 -14.90
C LEU A 42 -15.73 17.48 -15.43
N LEU A 43 -15.21 17.83 -16.60
CA LEU A 43 -15.51 19.12 -17.24
C LEU A 43 -16.99 19.27 -17.60
N LYS A 44 -17.60 18.20 -18.13
CA LYS A 44 -19.02 18.17 -18.49
C LYS A 44 -19.93 18.18 -17.27
N ASN A 45 -19.55 17.48 -16.21
CA ASN A 45 -20.32 17.32 -14.98
C ASN A 45 -19.53 17.92 -13.81
N ARG A 46 -19.58 19.24 -13.67
CA ARG A 46 -18.83 19.93 -12.61
C ARG A 46 -19.28 19.46 -11.23
N ILE A 47 -18.35 18.86 -10.50
CA ILE A 47 -18.55 18.45 -9.13
C ILE A 47 -18.00 19.55 -8.22
N PRO A 48 -18.81 20.17 -7.35
CA PRO A 48 -18.33 21.24 -6.49
C PRO A 48 -17.49 20.67 -5.36
N PHE A 49 -16.17 20.79 -5.48
CA PHE A 49 -15.22 20.61 -4.37
C PHE A 49 -14.58 21.94 -4.00
N HIS A 50 -14.31 22.15 -2.72
CA HIS A 50 -13.43 23.23 -2.32
C HIS A 50 -12.00 22.91 -2.81
N PRO A 51 -11.25 23.84 -3.43
CA PRO A 51 -9.97 23.56 -4.10
C PRO A 51 -8.87 22.90 -3.25
N ARG A 52 -9.08 22.79 -1.93
CA ARG A 52 -8.12 22.21 -0.98
C ARG A 52 -8.72 21.19 -0.02
N SER A 53 -10.01 20.85 -0.13
CA SER A 53 -10.67 19.96 0.85
C SER A 53 -10.07 18.54 0.87
N LEU A 54 -9.46 18.10 -0.24
CA LEU A 54 -8.99 16.73 -0.42
C LEU A 54 -7.45 16.63 -0.52
N ARG A 55 -6.73 17.72 -0.21
CA ARG A 55 -5.26 17.69 -0.15
C ARG A 55 -4.76 16.62 0.82
N GLY A 56 -3.70 15.94 0.42
CA GLY A 56 -3.08 14.84 1.18
C GLY A 56 -3.80 13.50 1.03
N LEU A 57 -4.90 13.44 0.27
CA LEU A 57 -5.52 12.19 -0.15
C LEU A 57 -5.04 11.80 -1.54
N GLN A 58 -5.12 10.51 -1.85
CA GLN A 58 -4.68 9.97 -3.13
C GLN A 58 -5.78 9.11 -3.76
N MET A 59 -5.81 9.08 -5.08
CA MET A 59 -6.72 8.23 -5.85
C MET A 59 -6.00 7.57 -7.03
N ILE A 60 -6.43 6.36 -7.38
CA ILE A 60 -6.09 5.67 -8.62
C ILE A 60 -7.33 5.62 -9.52
N LEU A 61 -7.11 5.67 -10.83
CA LEU A 61 -8.16 5.53 -11.83
C LEU A 61 -8.14 4.14 -12.44
N ASN A 62 -9.29 3.46 -12.42
CA ASN A 62 -9.43 2.13 -13.01
C ASN A 62 -10.35 2.17 -14.24
N SER A 63 -10.10 1.26 -15.19
CA SER A 63 -10.95 1.00 -16.35
C SER A 63 -12.25 0.27 -16.01
N ASP A 64 -12.34 -0.25 -14.79
CA ASP A 64 -13.44 -1.10 -14.37
C ASP A 64 -14.78 -0.36 -14.32
N ARG A 65 -15.87 -1.13 -14.34
CA ARG A 65 -17.25 -0.63 -14.17
C ARG A 65 -17.79 -0.79 -12.76
N TYR A 66 -16.93 -1.19 -11.81
CA TYR A 66 -17.33 -1.38 -10.42
C TYR A 66 -17.65 -0.05 -9.74
N THR A 67 -18.16 -0.10 -8.52
CA THR A 67 -18.39 1.08 -7.69
C THR A 67 -17.05 1.61 -7.14
N PRO A 68 -16.94 2.91 -6.84
CA PRO A 68 -15.81 3.45 -6.09
C PRO A 68 -15.53 2.64 -4.83
N SER A 69 -14.26 2.44 -4.50
CA SER A 69 -13.84 1.76 -3.28
C SER A 69 -12.68 2.48 -2.62
N LEU A 70 -12.46 2.20 -1.33
CA LEU A 70 -11.36 2.76 -0.57
C LEU A 70 -10.41 1.61 -0.22
N HIS A 71 -9.18 1.71 -0.70
CA HIS A 71 -8.12 0.77 -0.38
C HIS A 71 -7.73 0.87 1.10
N GLU A 72 -7.28 -0.22 1.70
CA GLU A 72 -6.82 -0.26 3.10
C GLU A 72 -5.65 0.70 3.38
N LEU A 73 -4.85 1.01 2.36
CA LEU A 73 -3.76 1.99 2.41
C LEU A 73 -4.22 3.45 2.30
N GLY A 74 -5.52 3.68 2.16
CA GLY A 74 -6.13 5.01 2.09
C GLY A 74 -6.24 5.62 0.69
N HIS A 75 -5.94 4.85 -0.35
CA HIS A 75 -6.13 5.28 -1.75
C HIS A 75 -7.59 5.08 -2.18
N PHE A 76 -8.17 6.08 -2.82
CA PHE A 76 -9.46 5.94 -3.49
C PHE A 76 -9.29 5.21 -4.82
N ASN A 77 -10.02 4.12 -5.03
CA ASN A 77 -10.06 3.42 -6.31
C ASN A 77 -11.30 3.91 -7.07
N ILE A 78 -11.09 4.75 -8.08
CA ILE A 78 -12.16 5.43 -8.80
C ILE A 78 -12.29 4.86 -10.22
N PRO A 79 -13.45 4.28 -10.56
CA PRO A 79 -13.79 3.93 -11.94
C PRO A 79 -13.84 5.17 -12.83
N SER A 80 -13.17 5.14 -13.98
CA SER A 80 -13.20 6.25 -14.96
C SER A 80 -14.62 6.59 -15.44
N LEU A 81 -15.52 5.61 -15.41
CA LEU A 81 -16.91 5.75 -15.83
C LEU A 81 -17.90 5.97 -14.66
N CYS A 82 -17.41 6.24 -13.45
CA CYS A 82 -18.24 6.48 -12.27
C CYS A 82 -19.22 7.65 -12.46
N ASP A 83 -20.43 7.51 -11.94
CA ASP A 83 -21.42 8.59 -11.89
C ASP A 83 -20.91 9.76 -11.02
N PRO A 84 -21.01 11.03 -11.46
CA PRO A 84 -20.52 12.19 -10.73
C PRO A 84 -21.12 12.36 -9.31
N ALA A 85 -22.41 12.08 -9.12
CA ALA A 85 -23.05 12.23 -7.81
C ALA A 85 -22.56 11.14 -6.85
N ASN A 86 -22.46 9.90 -7.34
CA ASN A 86 -21.89 8.80 -6.56
C ASN A 86 -20.40 9.05 -6.20
N LEU A 87 -19.61 9.53 -7.16
CA LEU A 87 -18.21 9.91 -6.94
C LEU A 87 -18.10 10.96 -5.82
N GLN A 88 -18.89 12.03 -5.91
CA GLN A 88 -18.86 13.11 -4.92
C GLN A 88 -19.22 12.59 -3.53
N TRP A 89 -20.36 11.89 -3.42
CA TRP A 89 -20.85 11.35 -2.16
C TRP A 89 -19.83 10.39 -1.53
N PHE A 90 -19.26 9.50 -2.34
CA PHE A 90 -18.28 8.51 -1.87
C PHE A 90 -17.03 9.19 -1.30
N ILE A 91 -16.44 10.12 -2.06
CA ILE A 91 -15.22 10.82 -1.63
C ILE A 91 -15.47 11.59 -0.33
N LEU A 92 -16.57 12.35 -0.24
CA LEU A 92 -16.88 13.14 0.95
C LEU A 92 -17.11 12.25 2.18
N THR A 93 -17.83 11.14 2.01
CA THR A 93 -18.16 10.22 3.11
C THR A 93 -16.94 9.44 3.60
N LYS A 94 -15.99 9.15 2.72
CA LYS A 94 -14.82 8.30 3.01
C LYS A 94 -13.52 9.07 3.23
N ALA A 95 -13.51 10.39 3.03
CA ALA A 95 -12.30 11.23 3.17
C ALA A 95 -11.61 11.06 4.53
N GLN A 96 -12.36 11.09 5.64
CA GLN A 96 -11.75 10.94 6.96
C GLN A 96 -11.14 9.53 7.13
N GLN A 97 -11.88 8.49 6.75
CA GLN A 97 -11.38 7.11 6.79
C GLN A 97 -10.09 6.95 5.95
N ALA A 98 -10.02 7.59 4.78
CA ALA A 98 -8.82 7.59 3.95
C ALA A 98 -7.61 8.24 4.65
N ARG A 99 -7.81 9.39 5.31
CA ARG A 99 -6.76 10.06 6.10
C ARG A 99 -6.27 9.17 7.25
N ASP A 100 -7.20 8.56 7.97
CA ASP A 100 -6.89 7.69 9.11
C ASP A 100 -6.11 6.45 8.64
N ASN A 101 -6.51 5.84 7.52
CA ASN A 101 -5.80 4.73 6.89
C ASN A 101 -4.36 5.11 6.50
N MET A 102 -4.18 6.26 5.84
CA MET A 102 -2.85 6.75 5.45
C MET A 102 -1.97 7.03 6.68
N LYS A 103 -2.54 7.62 7.73
CA LYS A 103 -1.81 7.87 8.98
C LYS A 103 -1.38 6.56 9.64
N ARG A 104 -2.30 5.60 9.76
CA ARG A 104 -2.02 4.27 10.33
C ARG A 104 -0.94 3.53 9.55
N LYS A 105 -0.95 3.62 8.21
CA LYS A 105 0.08 3.03 7.34
C LYS A 105 1.47 3.60 7.69
N GLU A 106 1.57 4.91 7.88
CA GLU A 106 2.84 5.55 8.21
C GLU A 106 3.31 5.19 9.62
N GLU A 107 2.41 5.22 10.60
CA GLU A 107 2.70 4.78 11.97
C GLU A 107 3.20 3.32 12.01
N LEU A 108 2.57 2.43 11.22
CA LEU A 108 2.99 1.04 11.12
C LEU A 108 4.37 0.85 10.48
N LYS A 109 4.74 1.67 9.49
CA LYS A 109 6.10 1.63 8.90
C LYS A 109 7.18 2.02 9.88
N VAL A 110 6.91 3.01 10.74
CA VAL A 110 7.84 3.41 11.79
C VAL A 110 8.05 2.24 12.77
N ILE A 111 6.96 1.63 13.24
CA ILE A 111 7.01 0.45 14.13
C ILE A 111 7.73 -0.72 13.47
N GLU A 112 7.47 -0.98 12.18
CA GLU A 112 8.14 -2.02 11.40
C GLU A 112 9.66 -1.83 11.39
N ASN A 113 10.14 -0.63 11.08
CA ASN A 113 11.57 -0.33 11.05
C ASN A 113 12.22 -0.47 12.42
N GLU A 114 11.58 0.04 13.49
CA GLU A 114 12.07 -0.12 14.86
C GLU A 114 12.20 -1.60 15.26
N LEU A 115 11.23 -2.44 14.87
CA LEU A 115 11.24 -3.86 15.16
C LEU A 115 12.27 -4.63 14.32
N ILE A 116 12.49 -4.23 13.06
CA ILE A 116 13.56 -4.75 12.21
C ILE A 116 14.92 -4.47 12.85
N GLU A 117 15.17 -3.23 13.28
CA GLU A 117 16.41 -2.84 13.94
C GLU A 117 16.63 -3.60 15.25
N ALA A 118 15.58 -3.71 16.09
CA ALA A 118 15.63 -4.45 17.34
C ALA A 118 15.93 -5.93 17.12
N SER A 119 15.30 -6.55 16.12
CA SER A 119 15.51 -7.98 15.78
C SER A 119 16.92 -8.20 15.24
N THR A 120 17.37 -7.34 14.31
CA THR A 120 18.74 -7.37 13.75
C THR A 120 19.77 -7.32 14.87
N LYS A 121 19.60 -6.40 15.83
CA LYS A 121 20.50 -6.26 16.97
C LYS A 121 20.44 -7.47 17.91
N LYS A 122 19.24 -7.93 18.28
CA LYS A 122 19.06 -9.05 19.22
C LYS A 122 19.73 -10.33 18.72
N PHE A 123 19.56 -10.64 17.43
CA PHE A 123 20.09 -11.86 16.82
C PHE A 123 21.48 -11.67 16.22
N SER A 124 22.04 -10.45 16.24
CA SER A 124 23.30 -10.11 15.57
C SER A 124 23.30 -10.54 14.10
N LEU A 125 22.20 -10.24 13.40
CA LEU A 125 22.04 -10.50 11.96
C LEU A 125 22.93 -9.54 11.19
N GLU A 126 23.50 -10.01 10.07
CA GLU A 126 24.20 -9.13 9.13
C GLU A 126 23.19 -8.39 8.23
N LYS A 127 22.04 -9.01 7.93
CA LYS A 127 20.96 -8.40 7.15
C LYS A 127 19.59 -8.93 7.60
N PHE A 128 18.60 -8.05 7.71
CA PHE A 128 17.21 -8.43 7.99
C PHE A 128 16.23 -7.58 7.19
N TYR A 129 15.36 -8.23 6.41
CA TYR A 129 14.39 -7.53 5.55
C TYR A 129 13.20 -8.45 5.23
N LYS A 130 12.22 -7.91 4.49
CA LYS A 130 11.07 -8.66 3.98
C LYS A 130 10.98 -8.59 2.46
N GLU A 131 10.37 -9.60 1.86
CA GLU A 131 9.95 -9.55 0.47
C GLU A 131 8.82 -8.52 0.28
N PRO A 132 8.69 -7.90 -0.92
CA PRO A 132 7.62 -6.94 -1.21
C PRO A 132 6.21 -7.50 -1.00
N SER A 133 6.03 -8.81 -1.17
CA SER A 133 4.77 -9.52 -1.00
C SER A 133 4.31 -9.68 0.46
N VAL A 134 5.21 -9.46 1.43
CA VAL A 134 4.87 -9.50 2.85
C VAL A 134 4.41 -8.12 3.29
N SER A 135 3.22 -8.02 3.88
CA SER A 135 2.68 -6.74 4.33
C SER A 135 3.42 -6.22 5.58
N THR A 136 3.38 -4.91 5.79
CA THR A 136 3.93 -4.28 7.02
C THR A 136 3.33 -4.90 8.29
N ILE A 137 2.03 -5.24 8.29
CA ILE A 137 1.39 -5.87 9.45
C ILE A 137 1.98 -7.27 9.70
N GLN A 138 2.13 -8.07 8.64
CA GLN A 138 2.74 -9.40 8.73
C GLN A 138 4.18 -9.32 9.25
N MET A 139 4.96 -8.33 8.80
CA MET A 139 6.33 -8.12 9.26
C MET A 139 6.39 -7.70 10.73
N VAL A 140 5.56 -6.74 11.15
CA VAL A 140 5.46 -6.29 12.54
C VAL A 140 5.13 -7.46 13.46
N ASP A 141 4.12 -8.27 13.11
CA ASP A 141 3.71 -9.42 13.90
C ASP A 141 4.80 -10.51 13.93
N CYS A 142 5.47 -10.75 12.79
CA CYS A 142 6.61 -11.66 12.72
C CYS A 142 7.75 -11.22 13.64
N CYS A 143 8.14 -9.94 13.59
CA CYS A 143 9.24 -9.41 14.40
C CYS A 143 8.93 -9.47 15.88
N LYS A 144 7.69 -9.15 16.31
CA LYS A 144 7.27 -9.29 17.70
C LYS A 144 7.46 -10.72 18.21
N ARG A 145 6.99 -11.71 17.44
CA ARG A 145 7.16 -13.14 17.78
C ARG A 145 8.63 -13.55 17.78
N LEU A 146 9.42 -13.10 16.81
CA LEU A 146 10.86 -13.37 16.77
C LEU A 146 11.54 -12.81 18.03
N LEU A 147 11.24 -11.57 18.43
CA LEU A 147 11.80 -10.93 19.61
C LEU A 147 11.44 -11.62 20.94
N GLU A 148 10.52 -12.58 20.96
CA GLU A 148 10.23 -13.42 22.13
C GLU A 148 11.13 -14.67 22.18
N GLN A 149 11.72 -15.08 21.04
CA GLN A 149 12.53 -16.30 20.94
C GLN A 149 14.01 -16.10 21.26
N SER A 150 14.69 -17.21 21.60
CA SER A 150 16.15 -17.29 21.69
C SER A 150 16.69 -18.17 20.57
N LEU A 151 17.31 -17.54 19.56
CA LEU A 151 17.77 -18.20 18.34
C LEU A 151 19.26 -17.90 18.12
N PRO A 152 20.17 -18.45 18.95
CA PRO A 152 21.59 -18.10 18.91
C PRO A 152 22.28 -18.49 17.59
N TYR A 153 21.70 -19.45 16.86
CA TYR A 153 22.18 -19.92 15.57
C TYR A 153 21.97 -18.91 14.43
N LEU A 154 21.19 -17.84 14.63
CA LEU A 154 20.98 -16.81 13.62
C LEU A 154 22.13 -15.81 13.50
N ARG A 155 23.12 -15.86 14.40
CA ARG A 155 24.21 -14.90 14.44
C ARG A 155 24.99 -14.86 13.11
N GLY A 156 25.13 -13.65 12.55
CA GLY A 156 25.83 -13.41 11.29
C GLY A 156 25.06 -13.86 10.04
N MET A 157 23.79 -14.27 10.17
CA MET A 157 22.99 -14.66 9.02
C MET A 157 22.33 -13.46 8.33
N HIS A 158 22.00 -13.65 7.06
CA HIS A 158 21.03 -12.83 6.34
C HIS A 158 19.66 -13.47 6.43
N LEU A 159 18.70 -12.79 7.05
CA LEU A 159 17.35 -13.29 7.24
C LEU A 159 16.37 -12.49 6.38
N CYS A 160 15.54 -13.18 5.62
CA CYS A 160 14.48 -12.61 4.81
C CYS A 160 13.13 -13.14 5.29
N ILE A 161 12.14 -12.26 5.46
CA ILE A 161 10.76 -12.66 5.71
C ILE A 161 10.00 -12.76 4.39
N SER A 162 9.44 -13.94 4.12
CA SER A 162 8.73 -14.28 2.89
C SER A 162 7.39 -14.98 3.20
N HIS A 163 6.83 -15.73 2.23
CA HIS A 163 5.68 -16.62 2.44
C HIS A 163 6.06 -18.10 2.57
N PHE A 164 7.33 -18.47 2.35
CA PHE A 164 7.77 -19.87 2.32
C PHE A 164 9.20 -20.01 2.85
N TYR A 165 9.54 -21.18 3.39
CA TYR A 165 10.92 -21.48 3.73
C TYR A 165 11.76 -21.69 2.47
N SER A 166 12.86 -20.97 2.33
CA SER A 166 13.82 -21.15 1.24
C SER A 166 15.21 -20.65 1.63
N VAL A 167 16.22 -21.03 0.86
CA VAL A 167 17.56 -20.43 0.92
C VAL A 167 17.87 -19.90 -0.47
N MET A 168 18.16 -18.61 -0.57
CA MET A 168 18.49 -17.94 -1.83
C MET A 168 19.92 -18.29 -2.26
N GLN A 169 20.25 -18.08 -3.54
CA GLN A 169 21.56 -18.42 -4.09
C GLN A 169 22.72 -17.63 -3.46
N ASP A 170 22.43 -16.43 -2.95
CA ASP A 170 23.35 -15.56 -2.22
C ASP A 170 23.48 -15.93 -0.73
N GLY A 171 22.75 -16.94 -0.27
CA GLY A 171 22.80 -17.45 1.11
C GLY A 171 21.76 -16.84 2.04
N ASP A 172 20.89 -15.94 1.56
CA ASP A 172 19.82 -15.36 2.37
C ASP A 172 18.81 -16.45 2.75
N VAL A 173 18.56 -16.61 4.06
CA VAL A 173 17.60 -17.59 4.58
C VAL A 173 16.23 -16.93 4.66
N CYS A 174 15.26 -17.49 3.95
CA CYS A 174 13.89 -17.02 3.97
C CYS A 174 13.04 -17.85 4.93
N ILE A 175 12.28 -17.18 5.78
CA ILE A 175 11.25 -17.81 6.62
C ILE A 175 9.89 -17.17 6.35
N PRO A 176 8.79 -17.93 6.40
CA PRO A 176 7.47 -17.38 6.22
C PRO A 176 7.12 -16.45 7.39
N TRP A 177 6.45 -15.33 7.14
CA TRP A 177 6.04 -14.38 8.19
C TRP A 177 5.18 -14.99 9.30
N ASN A 178 4.53 -16.13 9.04
CA ASN A 178 3.72 -16.93 9.97
C ASN A 178 4.39 -18.26 10.38
N TRP A 179 5.74 -18.31 10.33
CA TRP A 179 6.53 -19.45 10.77
C TRP A 179 6.05 -19.99 12.14
N LYS A 180 6.06 -21.31 12.29
CA LYS A 180 5.64 -21.99 13.52
C LYS A 180 6.87 -22.36 14.34
N ASP A 181 6.77 -22.20 15.66
CA ASP A 181 7.72 -22.83 16.59
C ASP A 181 7.68 -24.35 16.36
N GLY A 182 8.83 -25.00 16.30
CA GLY A 182 9.02 -26.40 15.86
C GLY A 182 8.33 -27.48 16.70
N GLU A 183 7.31 -27.18 17.49
CA GLU A 183 6.50 -28.16 18.24
C GLU A 183 5.59 -29.02 17.34
N ALA A 184 5.49 -28.72 16.03
CA ALA A 184 4.71 -29.50 15.06
C ALA A 184 5.50 -30.65 14.39
N VAL A 185 6.63 -31.08 14.98
CA VAL A 185 7.31 -32.32 14.62
C VAL A 185 7.38 -33.22 15.86
N LYS A 186 6.27 -33.92 16.12
CA LYS A 186 6.24 -35.15 16.91
C LYS A 186 5.47 -36.21 16.14
#